data_AF-A0A365D760-F1
#
_entry.id   AF-A0A365D760-F1
#
_cell.length_a   1.000
_cell.length_b   1.000
_cell.length_c   1.000
_cell.angle_alpha   90.00
_cell.angle_beta   90.00
_cell.angle_gamma   90.00
#
_symmetry.space_group_name_H-M   'P 1'
#
loop_
_entity.id
_entity.type
_entity.pdbx_description
1 polymer ?
#
loop_
_entity_poly.entity_id
_entity_poly.type
_entity_poly.pdbx_seq_one_letter_code
_entity_poly.pdbx_strand_id
1 'polypeptide(L)'
;MLIGNARCSTSYQDLTAQRHALHGLGADDDMVHADHGFAGTKRDRPGLKKDLAACRNGDTFVVTKLDRLARSLPDARDIADELTRKGVILNIGGSIYYPHDPVGKLLFNVPGMVAEFESDLIRARTREGMAVANVIAPRQ
;
A
#
# COMPACT_ATOMS: atom_id res chain seq x y z
N MET A 1 8.90 -0.41 -19.51
CA MET A 1 8.62 -1.82 -19.14
C MET A 1 7.49 -1.84 -18.12
N LEU A 2 6.67 -2.90 -18.06
CA LEU A 2 5.62 -3.06 -17.04
C LEU A 2 6.10 -4.06 -15.98
N ILE A 3 6.10 -3.65 -14.71
CA ILE A 3 6.55 -4.46 -13.57
C ILE A 3 5.35 -4.66 -12.65
N GLY A 4 4.90 -5.90 -12.49
CA GLY A 4 3.71 -6.22 -11.71
C GLY A 4 4.03 -6.69 -10.29
N ASN A 5 3.26 -6.23 -9.31
CA ASN A 5 3.36 -6.75 -7.93
C ASN A 5 2.02 -7.33 -7.45
N ALA A 6 2.08 -8.55 -6.93
CA ALA A 6 0.95 -9.27 -6.33
C ALA A 6 1.19 -9.54 -4.84
N ARG A 7 0.11 -9.52 -4.05
CA ARG A 7 0.19 -9.71 -2.58
C ARG A 7 -1.01 -10.48 -2.03
N CYS A 8 -0.76 -11.41 -1.12
CA CYS A 8 -1.80 -12.01 -0.28
C CYS A 8 -1.45 -12.01 1.22
N SER A 9 -2.49 -11.95 2.05
CA SER A 9 -2.37 -11.89 3.51
C SER A 9 -2.00 -13.24 4.13
N THR A 10 -2.31 -14.36 3.48
CA THR A 10 -2.02 -15.71 3.97
C THR A 10 -1.30 -16.53 2.90
N SER A 11 -0.44 -17.46 3.31
CA SER A 11 0.32 -18.34 2.42
C SER A 11 -0.56 -19.27 1.57
N TYR A 12 -1.82 -19.45 1.95
CA TYR A 12 -2.79 -20.33 1.27
C TYR A 12 -3.72 -19.59 0.29
N GLN A 13 -3.62 -18.26 0.19
CA GLN A 13 -4.42 -17.51 -0.75
C GLN A 13 -3.86 -17.66 -2.17
N ASP A 14 -4.71 -18.14 -3.06
CA ASP A 14 -4.44 -18.24 -4.49
C ASP A 14 -4.27 -16.83 -5.11
N LEU A 15 -3.08 -16.58 -5.63
CA LEU A 15 -2.75 -15.34 -6.34
C LEU A 15 -3.06 -15.41 -7.84
N THR A 16 -3.56 -16.54 -8.35
CA THR A 16 -3.88 -16.74 -9.77
C THR A 16 -4.77 -15.62 -10.31
N ALA A 17 -5.82 -15.23 -9.57
CA ALA A 17 -6.69 -14.13 -9.98
C ALA A 17 -5.96 -12.77 -10.07
N GLN A 18 -5.00 -12.50 -9.17
CA GLN A 18 -4.19 -11.29 -9.24
C GLN A 18 -3.19 -11.34 -10.38
N ARG A 19 -2.54 -12.48 -10.61
CA ARG A 19 -1.61 -12.67 -11.74
C ARG A 19 -2.33 -12.49 -13.07
N HIS A 20 -3.50 -13.10 -13.24
CA HIS A 20 -4.33 -12.92 -14.43
C HIS A 20 -4.74 -11.46 -14.63
N ALA A 21 -5.08 -10.75 -13.55
CA ALA A 21 -5.41 -9.33 -13.64
C ALA A 21 -4.18 -8.48 -14.02
N LEU A 22 -2.99 -8.76 -13.47
CA LEU A 22 -1.74 -8.08 -13.84
C LEU A 22 -1.35 -8.34 -15.31
N HIS A 23 -1.51 -9.58 -15.77
CA HIS A 23 -1.32 -9.94 -17.17
C HIS A 23 -2.33 -9.21 -18.08
N GLY A 24 -3.60 -9.12 -17.66
CA GLY A 24 -4.62 -8.32 -18.35
C GLY A 24 -4.31 -6.82 -18.41
N LEU A 25 -3.44 -6.32 -17.52
CA LEU A 25 -2.91 -4.96 -17.53
C LEU A 25 -1.60 -4.81 -18.32
N GLY A 26 -1.10 -5.90 -18.92
CA GLY A 26 0.09 -5.92 -19.78
C GLY A 26 1.41 -6.19 -19.06
N ALA A 27 1.40 -6.60 -17.79
CA ALA A 27 2.62 -7.05 -17.10
C ALA A 27 2.92 -8.51 -17.46
N ASP A 28 4.07 -8.77 -18.09
CA ASP A 28 4.53 -10.11 -18.43
C ASP A 28 4.79 -10.96 -17.16
N ASP A 29 4.57 -12.26 -17.24
CA ASP A 29 4.67 -13.17 -16.09
C ASP A 29 6.06 -13.16 -15.42
N ASP A 30 7.11 -12.98 -16.21
CA ASP A 30 8.51 -12.89 -15.75
C ASP A 30 8.79 -11.60 -14.95
N MET A 31 7.92 -10.59 -15.13
CA MET A 31 7.99 -9.29 -14.48
C MET A 31 6.96 -9.13 -13.36
N VAL A 32 6.24 -10.21 -13.02
CA VAL A 32 5.28 -10.26 -11.92
C VAL A 32 5.88 -10.97 -10.71
N HIS A 33 6.18 -10.21 -9.65
CA HIS A 33 6.63 -10.78 -8.38
C HIS A 33 5.49 -10.83 -7.35
N ALA A 34 5.52 -11.84 -6.50
CA ALA A 34 4.49 -12.11 -5.52
C ALA A 34 5.07 -12.19 -4.10
N ASP A 35 4.41 -11.52 -3.17
CA ASP A 35 4.72 -11.55 -1.74
C ASP A 35 3.60 -12.34 -0.99
N HIS A 36 3.96 -13.49 -0.40
CA HIS A 36 3.06 -14.39 0.34
C HIS A 36 3.19 -14.29 1.87
N GLY A 37 2.10 -14.57 2.60
CA GLY A 37 2.18 -14.90 4.03
C GLY A 37 2.41 -13.73 4.97
N PHE A 38 2.04 -12.51 4.56
CA PHE A 38 2.19 -11.31 5.36
C PHE A 38 0.95 -11.06 6.23
N ALA A 39 0.68 -11.99 7.15
CA ALA A 39 -0.22 -11.79 8.28
C ALA A 39 0.59 -11.18 9.45
N GLY A 40 0.31 -9.93 9.82
CA GLY A 40 0.95 -9.23 10.94
C GLY A 40 1.90 -8.09 10.56
N THR A 41 2.64 -7.59 11.56
CA THR A 41 3.47 -6.36 11.47
C THR A 41 4.78 -6.52 10.70
N LYS A 42 5.11 -7.73 10.22
CA LYS A 42 6.35 -7.99 9.47
C LYS A 42 6.45 -7.07 8.26
N ARG A 43 7.54 -6.30 8.22
CA ARG A 43 7.78 -5.24 7.22
C ARG A 43 8.52 -5.72 5.97
N ASP A 44 9.09 -6.91 6.02
CA ASP A 44 10.06 -7.32 5.01
C ASP A 44 9.36 -7.88 3.78
N ARG A 45 9.32 -7.09 2.70
CA ARG A 45 8.70 -7.43 1.41
C ARG A 45 9.77 -7.57 0.34
N PRO A 46 10.43 -8.73 0.24
CA PRO A 46 11.51 -8.92 -0.72
C PRO A 46 11.03 -8.83 -2.17
N GLY A 47 9.80 -9.25 -2.48
CA GLY A 47 9.19 -9.11 -3.80
C GLY A 47 9.06 -7.65 -4.20
N LEU A 48 8.34 -6.86 -3.40
CA LEU A 48 8.20 -5.42 -3.63
C LEU A 48 9.55 -4.70 -3.73
N LYS A 49 10.50 -4.99 -2.82
CA LYS A 49 11.84 -4.36 -2.87
C LYS A 49 12.57 -4.66 -4.18
N LYS A 50 12.49 -5.91 -4.65
CA LYS A 50 13.09 -6.32 -5.92
C LYS A 50 12.44 -5.59 -7.10
N ASP A 51 11.11 -5.49 -7.09
CA ASP A 51 10.37 -4.77 -8.13
C ASP A 51 10.76 -3.30 -8.20
N LEU A 52 10.73 -2.62 -7.06
CA LEU A 52 11.07 -1.21 -6.97
C LEU A 52 12.52 -0.98 -7.41
N ALA A 53 13.45 -1.87 -7.03
CA ALA A 53 14.84 -1.81 -7.45
C ALA A 53 15.03 -2.03 -8.97
N ALA A 54 14.18 -2.82 -9.61
CA ALA A 54 14.23 -3.07 -11.05
C ALA A 54 13.65 -1.91 -11.87
N CYS A 55 12.72 -1.13 -11.30
CA CYS A 55 12.07 0.00 -11.97
C CYS A 55 13.07 1.09 -12.38
N ARG A 56 12.96 1.57 -13.61
CA ARG A 56 13.71 2.69 -14.18
C ARG A 56 12.78 3.82 -14.63
N ASN A 57 13.35 4.98 -14.91
CA ASN A 57 12.60 6.12 -15.44
C ASN A 57 11.85 5.73 -16.72
N GLY A 58 10.56 6.04 -16.78
CA GLY A 58 9.66 5.69 -17.88
C GLY A 58 9.05 4.28 -17.80
N ASP A 59 9.42 3.46 -16.80
CA ASP A 59 8.71 2.21 -16.52
C ASP A 59 7.36 2.48 -15.86
N THR A 60 6.49 1.45 -15.90
CA THR A 60 5.20 1.46 -15.22
C THR A 60 5.16 0.34 -14.19
N PHE A 61 5.00 0.72 -12.93
CA PHE A 61 4.76 -0.20 -11.83
C PHE A 61 3.26 -0.49 -11.72
N VAL A 62 2.87 -1.77 -11.77
CA VAL A 62 1.49 -2.21 -11.93
C VAL A 62 1.04 -3.00 -10.70
N VAL A 63 -0.10 -2.60 -10.14
CA VAL A 63 -0.79 -3.31 -9.07
C VAL A 63 -2.27 -3.41 -9.39
N THR A 64 -2.94 -4.44 -8.87
CA THR A 64 -4.38 -4.63 -9.13
C THR A 64 -5.26 -3.68 -8.31
N LYS A 65 -4.86 -3.38 -7.06
CA LYS A 65 -5.58 -2.52 -6.12
C LYS A 65 -4.61 -1.87 -5.13
N LEU A 66 -5.03 -0.77 -4.51
CA LEU A 66 -4.21 -0.05 -3.53
C LEU A 66 -3.87 -0.90 -2.28
N ASP A 67 -4.80 -1.74 -1.80
CA ASP A 67 -4.54 -2.66 -0.68
C ASP A 67 -3.55 -3.79 -1.04
N ARG A 68 -3.28 -4.01 -2.33
CA ARG A 68 -2.24 -4.92 -2.81
C ARG A 68 -0.88 -4.24 -2.90
N LEU A 69 -0.87 -2.93 -3.15
CA LEU A 69 0.33 -2.11 -3.10
C LEU A 69 0.86 -1.92 -1.69
N ALA A 70 0.02 -1.49 -0.75
CA ALA A 70 0.46 -1.00 0.55
C ALA A 70 -0.39 -1.54 1.71
N ARG A 71 0.22 -1.69 2.89
CA ARG A 71 -0.46 -2.18 4.10
C ARG A 71 -0.99 -1.07 5.00
N SER A 72 -0.52 0.14 4.79
CA SER A 72 -0.93 1.34 5.50
C SER A 72 -0.72 2.53 4.59
N LEU A 73 -1.29 3.64 5.00
CA LEU A 73 -1.12 4.89 4.30
C LEU A 73 0.35 5.38 4.26
N PRO A 74 1.11 5.40 5.38
CA PRO A 74 2.53 5.75 5.32
C PRO A 74 3.32 4.85 4.35
N ASP A 75 3.03 3.55 4.34
CA ASP A 75 3.64 2.59 3.41
C ASP A 75 3.31 2.94 1.94
N ALA A 76 2.06 3.32 1.66
CA ALA A 76 1.65 3.76 0.32
C ALA A 76 2.38 5.03 -0.12
N ARG A 77 2.53 6.00 0.79
CA ARG A 77 3.24 7.26 0.54
C ARG A 77 4.73 7.03 0.27
N ASP A 78 5.39 6.22 1.10
CA ASP A 78 6.81 5.90 0.94
C ASP A 78 7.09 5.26 -0.44
N ILE A 79 6.22 4.33 -0.86
CA ILE A 79 6.30 3.68 -2.18
C ILE A 79 6.05 4.71 -3.30
N ALA A 80 5.03 5.55 -3.18
CA ALA A 80 4.71 6.58 -4.17
C ALA A 80 5.83 7.62 -4.33
N ASP A 81 6.45 8.03 -3.22
CA ASP A 81 7.59 8.95 -3.22
C ASP A 81 8.82 8.30 -3.88
N GLU A 82 9.07 7.01 -3.65
CA GLU A 82 10.13 6.29 -4.34
C GLU A 82 9.91 6.20 -5.86
N LEU A 83 8.70 5.81 -6.29
CA LEU A 83 8.33 5.76 -7.71
C LEU A 83 8.46 7.14 -8.37
N THR A 84 8.00 8.19 -7.68
CA THR A 84 8.11 9.57 -8.14
C THR A 84 9.57 10.00 -8.31
N ARG A 85 10.44 9.70 -7.32
CA ARG A 85 11.88 10.00 -7.42
C ARG A 85 12.55 9.28 -8.60
N LYS A 86 12.07 8.10 -8.95
CA LYS A 86 12.61 7.29 -10.07
C LYS A 86 12.01 7.66 -11.42
N GLY A 87 10.97 8.49 -11.48
CA GLY A 87 10.25 8.78 -12.72
C GLY A 87 9.41 7.60 -13.22
N VAL A 88 8.92 6.76 -12.31
CA VAL A 88 8.16 5.54 -12.60
C VAL A 88 6.67 5.81 -12.51
N ILE A 89 5.93 5.45 -13.55
CA ILE A 89 4.47 5.58 -13.63
C ILE A 89 3.83 4.52 -12.73
N LEU A 90 2.78 4.87 -11.98
CA LEU A 90 2.03 3.91 -11.20
C LEU A 90 0.71 3.57 -11.90
N ASN A 91 0.42 2.29 -12.07
CA ASN A 91 -0.86 1.78 -12.55
C ASN A 91 -1.56 1.01 -11.42
N ILE A 92 -2.76 1.46 -11.03
CA ILE A 92 -3.61 0.77 -10.06
C ILE A 92 -4.88 0.32 -10.77
N GLY A 93 -4.98 -0.98 -11.06
CA GLY A 93 -6.18 -1.60 -11.63
C GLY A 93 -6.60 -0.99 -12.97
N GLY A 94 -5.66 -0.45 -13.75
CA GLY A 94 -5.88 0.24 -15.03
C GLY A 94 -5.85 1.77 -14.93
N SER A 95 -5.89 2.34 -13.72
CA SER A 95 -5.77 3.80 -13.54
C SER A 95 -4.30 4.21 -13.51
N ILE A 96 -3.91 5.10 -14.42
CA ILE A 96 -2.53 5.57 -14.58
C ILE A 96 -2.29 6.86 -13.79
N TYR A 97 -1.21 6.87 -13.01
CA TYR A 97 -0.76 8.01 -12.23
C TYR A 97 0.68 8.33 -12.62
N TYR A 98 0.89 9.51 -13.19
CA TYR A 98 2.21 9.93 -13.62
C TYR A 98 3.06 10.43 -12.45
N PRO A 99 4.39 10.25 -12.51
CA PRO A 99 5.31 10.94 -11.61
C PRO A 99 5.02 12.44 -11.65
N HIS A 100 4.92 13.06 -10.47
CA HIS A 100 4.65 14.50 -10.31
C HIS A 100 3.23 14.98 -10.63
N ASP A 101 2.30 14.09 -11.02
CA ASP A 101 0.90 14.45 -11.21
C ASP A 101 0.28 14.94 -9.86
N PRO A 102 -0.30 16.15 -9.82
CA PRO A 102 -1.05 16.62 -8.66
C PRO A 102 -2.14 15.65 -8.20
N VAL A 103 -2.78 14.92 -9.14
CA VAL A 103 -3.81 13.92 -8.83
C VAL A 103 -3.20 12.73 -8.10
N GLY A 104 -2.02 12.26 -8.52
CA GLY A 104 -1.27 11.21 -7.83
C GLY A 104 -0.93 11.60 -6.40
N LYS A 105 -0.46 12.83 -6.17
CA LYS A 105 -0.20 13.35 -4.81
C LYS A 105 -1.47 13.37 -3.95
N LEU A 106 -2.61 13.76 -4.51
CA LEU A 106 -3.89 13.80 -3.80
C LEU A 106 -4.35 12.39 -3.39
N LEU A 107 -4.20 11.41 -4.30
CA LEU A 107 -4.60 10.01 -4.07
C LEU A 107 -3.96 9.42 -2.81
N PHE A 108 -2.69 9.75 -2.55
CA PHE A 108 -1.99 9.28 -1.35
C PHE A 108 -2.19 10.17 -0.14
N ASN A 109 -2.38 11.48 -0.30
CA ASN A 109 -2.46 12.40 0.84
C ASN A 109 -3.84 12.50 1.50
N VAL A 110 -4.93 12.30 0.76
CA VAL A 110 -6.30 12.45 1.32
C VAL A 110 -6.71 11.25 2.18
N PRO A 111 -6.60 9.98 1.72
CA PRO A 111 -7.01 8.82 2.53
C PRO A 111 -6.20 8.71 3.82
N GLY A 112 -4.88 8.85 3.70
CA GLY A 112 -4.21 10.01 4.22
C GLY A 112 -4.57 10.55 5.60
N MET A 113 -4.82 11.84 5.52
CA MET A 113 -5.35 12.69 6.56
C MET A 113 -6.63 12.12 7.19
N VAL A 114 -7.49 11.44 6.41
CA VAL A 114 -8.72 10.83 6.95
C VAL A 114 -8.40 9.71 7.95
N ALA A 115 -7.46 8.82 7.63
CA ALA A 115 -7.08 7.72 8.52
C ALA A 115 -6.40 8.22 9.81
N GLU A 116 -5.61 9.29 9.72
CA GLU A 116 -5.01 9.95 10.89
C GLU A 116 -6.08 10.59 11.78
N PHE A 117 -7.02 11.32 11.17
CA PHE A 117 -8.16 11.91 11.86
C PHE A 117 -9.02 10.85 12.58
N GLU A 118 -9.36 9.75 11.92
CA GLU A 118 -10.11 8.64 12.53
C GLU A 118 -9.35 8.03 13.72
N SER A 119 -8.03 7.84 13.58
CA SER A 119 -7.19 7.31 14.64
C SER A 119 -7.16 8.24 15.87
N ASP A 120 -7.10 9.54 15.65
CA ASP A 120 -7.10 10.53 16.73
C ASP A 120 -8.46 10.64 17.42
N LEU A 121 -9.57 10.52 16.67
CA LEU A 121 -10.91 10.41 17.25
C LEU A 121 -11.06 9.19 18.17
N ILE A 122 -10.54 8.04 17.74
CA ILE A 122 -10.54 6.82 18.57
C ILE A 122 -9.75 7.07 19.85
N ARG A 123 -8.52 7.60 19.74
CA ARG A 123 -7.66 7.91 20.90
C ARG A 123 -8.30 8.90 21.87
N ALA A 124 -8.95 9.95 21.36
CA ALA A 124 -9.65 10.93 22.18
C ALA A 124 -10.75 10.26 23.01
N ARG A 125 -11.58 9.42 22.38
CA ARG A 125 -12.66 8.68 23.05
C ARG A 125 -12.12 7.67 24.06
N THR A 126 -11.03 6.97 23.75
CA THR A 126 -10.38 6.05 24.71
C THR A 126 -9.85 6.82 25.92
N ARG A 127 -9.23 7.99 25.72
CA ARG A 127 -8.74 8.83 26.83
C ARG A 127 -9.87 9.35 27.71
N GLU A 128 -10.98 9.80 27.11
CA GLU A 128 -12.19 10.20 27.84
C GLU A 128 -12.75 9.03 28.65
N GLY A 129 -12.87 7.85 28.05
CA GLY A 129 -13.32 6.64 28.75
C GLY A 129 -12.39 6.23 29.90
N MET A 130 -11.07 6.32 29.72
CA MET A 130 -10.09 6.06 30.79
C MET A 130 -10.15 7.11 31.91
N ALA A 131 -10.39 8.38 31.58
CA ALA A 131 -10.56 9.43 32.59
C ALA A 131 -11.80 9.16 33.44
N VAL A 132 -12.91 8.74 32.82
CA VAL A 132 -14.13 8.34 33.54
C VAL A 132 -13.88 7.08 34.38
N ALA A 133 -13.21 6.07 33.83
CA ALA A 133 -12.90 4.83 34.57
C ALA A 133 -11.99 5.09 35.78
N ASN A 134 -10.99 5.97 35.66
CA ASN A 134 -10.11 6.36 36.77
C ASN A 134 -10.82 7.16 37.87
N VAL A 135 -11.92 7.86 37.54
CA VAL A 135 -12.77 8.54 38.53
C VAL A 135 -13.67 7.54 39.25
N ILE A 136 -14.14 6.49 38.56
CA ILE A 136 -15.07 5.49 39.11
C ILE A 136 -14.36 4.35 39.85
N ALA A 137 -13.10 4.06 39.52
CA ALA A 137 -12.26 3.09 40.24
C ALA A 137 -11.39 3.83 41.29
N PRO A 138 -11.85 4.03 42.53
CA PRO A 138 -11.00 4.59 43.57
C PRO A 138 -9.80 3.66 43.79
N ARG A 139 -8.60 4.25 43.85
CA ARG A 139 -7.37 3.55 44.25
C ARG A 139 -7.61 2.86 45.59
N GLN A 140 -7.55 1.53 45.60
CA GLN A 140 -7.27 0.75 46.81
C GLN A 140 -5.78 0.80 47.14
#